data_AF-A0A195CAU4-F1
#
_entry.id   AF-A0A195CAU4-F1
#
_cell.length_a   1.000
_cell.length_b   1.000
_cell.length_c   1.000
_cell.angle_alpha   90.00
_cell.angle_beta   90.00
_cell.angle_gamma   90.00
#
_symmetry.space_group_name_H-M   'P 1'
#
loop_
_entity.id
_entity.type
_entity.pdbx_description
1 polymer ?
#
loop_
_entity_poly.entity_id
_entity_poly.type
_entity_poly.pdbx_seq_one_letter_code
_entity_poly.pdbx_strand_id
1 'polypeptide(L)' 'EVVDQSDGCGAKFSVFVVSDLFQGKPLLVRHRLVYGVLEEELKTIHAISLTTLTPEQWEKTKS' A
#
# COMPACT_ATOMS: atom_id res chain seq x y z
N GLU A 1 2.41 -8.64 -4.15
CA GLU A 1 3.77 -8.48 -4.71
C GLU A 1 4.32 -7.15 -4.19
N VAL A 2 5.56 -7.12 -3.70
CA VAL A 2 6.21 -5.90 -3.20
C VAL A 2 7.42 -5.66 -4.10
N VAL A 3 7.45 -4.50 -4.77
CA VAL A 3 8.50 -4.12 -5.73
C VAL A 3 9.39 -3.07 -5.06
N ASP A 4 10.68 -3.36 -4.93
CA ASP A 4 11.69 -2.44 -4.41
C ASP A 4 12.16 -1.46 -5.51
N GLN A 5 12.16 -0.16 -5.22
CA GLN A 5 12.61 0.91 -6.12
C GLN A 5 13.59 1.84 -5.38
N SER A 6 14.75 1.33 -4.98
CA SER A 6 15.77 2.12 -4.26
C SER A 6 16.79 2.78 -5.20
N ASP A 7 16.58 4.08 -5.46
CA ASP A 7 17.41 5.00 -6.27
C ASP A 7 18.61 5.57 -5.46
N GLY A 8 19.39 4.71 -4.80
CA GLY A 8 20.64 5.13 -4.12
C GLY A 8 20.50 5.79 -2.73
N CYS A 9 19.29 5.99 -2.20
CA CYS A 9 19.03 6.27 -0.79
C CYS A 9 18.04 5.20 -0.29
N GLY A 10 18.57 4.19 0.39
CA GLY A 10 17.91 2.91 0.64
C GLY A 10 16.52 3.02 1.27
N ALA A 11 15.68 2.03 0.94
CA ALA A 11 14.35 1.76 1.49
C ALA A 11 13.20 2.66 0.98
N LYS A 12 12.94 2.65 -0.34
CA LYS A 12 11.65 3.07 -0.90
C LYS A 12 10.84 1.85 -1.32
N PHE A 13 9.68 1.65 -0.71
CA PHE A 13 8.83 0.49 -0.99
C PHE A 13 7.49 0.91 -1.61
N SER A 14 7.08 0.21 -2.66
CA SER A 14 5.73 0.33 -3.21
C SER A 14 4.89 -0.85 -2.75
N VAL A 15 3.86 -0.57 -1.96
CA VAL A 15 2.95 -1.56 -1.38
C VAL A 15 1.61 -1.49 -2.09
N PHE A 16 1.26 -2.58 -2.76
CA PHE A 16 -0.01 -2.74 -3.44
C PHE A 16 -0.90 -3.74 -2.68
N VAL A 17 -2.06 -3.29 -2.23
CA VAL A 17 -2.99 -4.10 -1.43
C VAL A 17 -4.36 -4.11 -2.08
N VAL A 18 -4.87 -5.31 -2.33
CA VAL A 18 -6.25 -5.54 -2.78
C VAL A 18 -7.02 -6.22 -1.67
N SER A 19 -8.11 -5.62 -1.20
CA SER A 19 -8.93 -6.19 -0.12
C SER A 19 -10.36 -5.66 -0.12
N ASP A 20 -11.31 -6.53 0.21
CA ASP A 20 -12.71 -6.17 0.43
C ASP A 20 -12.91 -5.27 1.66
N LEU A 21 -11.95 -5.28 2.60
CA LEU A 21 -11.96 -4.41 3.78
C LEU A 21 -11.93 -2.92 3.40
N PHE A 22 -11.54 -2.61 2.17
CA PHE A 22 -11.49 -1.24 1.66
C PHE A 22 -12.83 -0.76 1.08
N GLN A 23 -13.80 -1.65 0.87
CA GLN A 23 -15.12 -1.28 0.36
C GLN A 23 -15.82 -0.31 1.32
N GLY A 24 -16.40 0.76 0.77
CA GLY A 24 -17.07 1.82 1.55
C GLY A 24 -16.16 2.67 2.44
N LYS A 25 -14.84 2.39 2.52
CA LYS A 25 -13.90 3.18 3.31
C LYS A 25 -13.19 4.23 2.46
N PRO A 26 -13.02 5.47 2.96
CA PRO A 26 -12.24 6.49 2.28
C PRO A 26 -10.74 6.13 2.28
N LEU A 27 -10.00 6.66 1.29
CA LEU A 27 -8.58 6.37 1.07
C LEU A 27 -7.72 6.53 2.33
N LEU A 28 -7.93 7.60 3.09
CA LEU A 28 -7.21 7.87 4.35
C LEU A 28 -7.37 6.73 5.37
N VAL A 29 -8.59 6.19 5.50
CA VAL A 29 -8.85 5.08 6.44
C VAL A 29 -8.19 3.80 5.96
N ARG A 30 -8.18 3.55 4.64
CA ARG A 30 -7.46 2.41 4.06
C ARG A 30 -5.96 2.52 4.34
N HIS A 31 -5.37 3.69 4.14
CA HIS A 31 -3.96 3.93 4.46
C HIS A 31 -3.67 3.75 5.95
N ARG A 32 -4.50 4.28 6.85
CA ARG A 32 -4.34 4.06 8.29
C ARG A 32 -4.36 2.59 8.68
N LEU A 33 -5.25 1.80 8.07
CA LEU A 33 -5.31 0.35 8.31
C LEU A 33 -4.00 -0.32 7.90
N VAL A 34 -3.47 0.01 6.72
CA VAL A 34 -2.22 -0.60 6.24
C VAL A 34 -1.01 -0.10 7.04
N TYR A 35 -0.95 1.20 7.36
CA TYR A 35 0.09 1.77 8.20
C TYR A 35 0.11 1.17 9.62
N GLY A 36 -1.05 0.85 10.20
CA GLY A 36 -1.11 0.19 11.51
C GLY A 36 -0.53 -1.22 11.49
N VAL A 37 -0.65 -1.94 10.37
CA VAL A 37 -0.03 -3.27 10.20
C VAL A 37 1.46 -3.16 9.93
N LEU A 38 1.88 -2.12 9.20
CA LEU A 38 3.28 -1.90 8.81
C LEU A 38 4.05 -1.00 9.79
N GLU A 39 3.49 -0.65 10.95
CA GLU A 39 4.07 0.34 11.86
C GLU A 39 5.51 -0.02 12.28
N GLU A 40 5.78 -1.29 12.51
CA GLU A 40 7.12 -1.76 12.89
C GLU A 40 8.11 -1.65 11.74
N GLU A 41 7.70 -2.04 10.53
CA GLU A 41 8.52 -1.99 9.32
C GLU A 41 8.83 -0.54 8.91
N LEU A 42 7.83 0.36 9.03
CA LEU A 42 7.97 1.79 8.72
C LEU A 42 9.09 2.47 9.50
N LYS A 43 9.47 1.97 10.69
CA LYS A 43 10.57 2.54 11.48
C LYS A 43 11.93 2.41 10.79
N THR A 44 12.05 1.42 9.90
CA THR A 44 13.28 1.14 9.14
C THR A 44 13.21 1.62 7.70
N ILE A 45 12.01 1.99 7.24
CA ILE A 45 11.76 2.35 5.85
C ILE A 45 11.76 3.87 5.68
N HIS A 46 12.51 4.37 4.69
CA HIS A 46 12.65 5.80 4.45
C HIS A 46 11.43 6.40 3.73
N ALA A 47 10.82 5.67 2.80
CA ALA A 47 9.56 6.07 2.19
C ALA A 47 8.73 4.86 1.76
N ILE A 48 7.41 4.95 1.89
CA ILE A 48 6.48 4.00 1.29
C ILE A 48 5.42 4.67 0.43
N SER A 49 5.10 4.03 -0.69
CA SER A 49 3.97 4.37 -1.55
C SER A 49 2.91 3.30 -1.39
N LEU A 50 1.70 3.70 -1.00
CA LEU A 50 0.58 2.79 -0.74
C LEU A 50 -0.48 2.91 -1.81
N THR A 51 -0.77 1.80 -2.48
CA THR A 51 -1.88 1.68 -3.42
C THR A 51 -2.88 0.67 -2.86
N THR A 52 -4.04 1.16 -2.41
CA THR A 52 -5.09 0.33 -1.80
C THR A 52 -6.32 0.27 -2.69
N LEU A 53 -6.58 -0.87 -3.31
CA LEU A 53 -7.72 -1.09 -4.20
C LEU A 53 -8.70 -2.11 -3.62
N THR A 54 -9.98 -1.94 -3.94
CA THR A 54 -10.96 -3.03 -3.76
C THR A 54 -10.79 -4.05 -4.89
N PRO A 55 -11.22 -5.32 -4.72
CA PRO A 55 -11.19 -6.30 -5.80
C PRO A 55 -11.90 -5.80 -7.07
N GLU A 56 -13.04 -5.13 -6.92
CA GLU A 56 -13.77 -4.50 -8.04
C GLU A 56 -12.95 -3.44 -8.79
N GLN A 57 -12.20 -2.60 -8.06
CA GLN A 57 -11.32 -1.60 -8.65
C GLN A 57 -10.12 -2.25 -9.35
N TRP A 58 -9.59 -3.33 -8.77
CA TRP A 58 -8.46 -4.06 -9.34
C TRP A 58 -8.83 -4.74 -10.68
N GLU A 59 -9.98 -5.39 -10.73
CA GLU A 59 -10.50 -6.01 -11.96
C GLU A 59 -10.69 -4.98 -13.08
N LYS A 60 -11.17 -3.76 -12.75
CA LYS A 60 -11.25 -2.65 -13.72
C LYS A 60 -9.88 -2.15 -14.21
N THR A 61 -8.83 -2.35 -13.44
CA THR A 61 -7.47 -1.90 -13.79
C THR A 61 -6.74 -2.91 -14.67
N LYS A 62 -7.18 -4.18 -14.67
CA LYS A 62 -6.61 -5.25 -15.51
C LYS A 62 -7.19 -5.32 -16.93
N SER A 63 -8.26 -4.56 -17.19
CA SER A 63 -9.00 -4.60 -18.45
C SER A 63 -8.54 -3.56 -19.46
#